data_AF-A0A2D6YDQ1-F1
#
_entry.id   AF-A0A2D6YDQ1-F1
#
_cell.length_a   1.000
_cell.length_b   1.000
_cell.length_c   1.000
_cell.angle_alpha   90.00
_cell.angle_beta   90.00
_cell.angle_gamma   90.00
#
_symmetry.space_group_name_H-M   'P 1'
#
loop_
_entity.id
_entity.type
_entity.pdbx_description
1 polymer ?
#
loop_
_entity_poly.entity_id
_entity_poly.type
_entity_poly.pdbx_seq_one_letter_code
_entity_poly.pdbx_strand_id
1 'polypeptide(L)'
;MLFEIIHVILIWSVPTLFAITVHEAAHGLVAKWFNDPTAWQYGRITLNPVPHIDIIGTILFPLLSLMTGGLMFGWAKPVPIIPRNLKPRKYAMIFVALAGPFSNIIMAILWAFLMIQHPVFGSNIAWFELAQAGVIVNLSLATINLLPFPPLDGGKVLIELLPYSKRWLLDLLDQYGLMILIVMMFTGILGVILSPIFNTLALIVKLIVGIR
;
A
#
# COMPACT_ATOMS: atom_id res chain seq x y z
N MET A 1 -13.83 4.12 -26.44
CA MET A 1 -12.95 5.10 -25.78
C MET A 1 -13.52 5.63 -24.46
N LEU A 2 -14.51 6.54 -24.43
CA LEU A 2 -15.01 7.11 -23.15
C LEU A 2 -15.60 6.04 -22.20
N PHE A 3 -16.43 5.13 -22.73
CA PHE A 3 -17.02 4.04 -21.95
C PHE A 3 -15.96 3.09 -21.37
N GLU A 4 -14.93 2.75 -22.14
CA GLU A 4 -13.82 1.89 -21.70
C GLU A 4 -13.01 2.56 -20.58
N ILE A 5 -12.75 3.86 -20.69
CA ILE A 5 -12.05 4.63 -19.66
C ILE A 5 -12.86 4.63 -18.36
N ILE A 6 -14.17 4.89 -18.44
CA ILE A 6 -15.06 4.88 -17.26
C ILE A 6 -15.08 3.49 -16.62
N HIS A 7 -15.18 2.43 -17.42
CA HIS A 7 -15.15 1.05 -16.93
C HIS A 7 -13.85 0.75 -16.17
N VAL A 8 -12.69 1.07 -16.75
CA VAL A 8 -11.38 0.90 -16.10
C VAL A 8 -11.30 1.70 -14.79
N ILE A 9 -11.73 2.96 -14.80
CA ILE A 9 -11.71 3.79 -13.59
C ILE A 9 -12.57 3.16 -12.48
N LEU A 10 -13.78 2.69 -12.80
CA LEU A 10 -14.68 2.08 -11.82
C LEU A 10 -14.10 0.78 -11.24
N ILE A 11 -13.59 -0.10 -12.11
CA ILE A 11 -13.01 -1.39 -11.71
C ILE A 11 -11.77 -1.20 -10.81
N TRP A 12 -10.92 -0.21 -11.09
CA TRP A 12 -9.67 -0.03 -10.36
C TRP A 12 -9.79 0.90 -9.14
N SER A 13 -10.68 1.89 -9.18
CA SER A 13 -10.83 2.86 -8.09
C SER A 13 -11.35 2.22 -6.80
N VAL A 14 -12.35 1.33 -6.89
CA VAL A 14 -12.97 0.72 -5.70
C VAL A 14 -11.95 -0.11 -4.90
N PRO A 15 -11.22 -1.07 -5.49
CA PRO A 15 -10.23 -1.82 -4.74
C PRO A 15 -9.06 -0.95 -4.28
N THR A 16 -8.69 0.09 -5.04
CA THR A 16 -7.60 1.02 -4.66
C THR A 16 -7.94 1.84 -3.43
N LEU A 17 -9.10 2.50 -3.43
CA LEU A 17 -9.54 3.29 -2.28
C LEU A 17 -9.68 2.42 -1.05
N PHE A 18 -10.22 1.20 -1.20
CA PHE A 18 -10.36 0.28 -0.08
C PHE A 18 -9.00 -0.22 0.42
N ALA A 19 -8.07 -0.56 -0.48
CA ALA A 19 -6.73 -1.02 -0.12
C ALA A 19 -5.94 0.05 0.66
N ILE A 20 -6.00 1.31 0.22
CA ILE A 20 -5.39 2.45 0.91
C ILE A 20 -6.03 2.65 2.29
N THR A 21 -7.35 2.60 2.36
CA THR A 21 -8.09 2.86 3.60
C THR A 21 -7.79 1.80 4.66
N VAL A 22 -7.83 0.52 4.28
CA VAL A 22 -7.52 -0.59 5.19
C VAL A 22 -6.05 -0.54 5.63
N HIS A 23 -5.14 -0.20 4.72
CA HIS A 23 -3.71 -0.02 5.01
C HIS A 23 -3.47 1.05 6.09
N GLU A 24 -4.04 2.22 5.90
CA GLU A 24 -3.93 3.35 6.83
C GLU A 24 -4.63 3.07 8.17
N ALA A 25 -5.82 2.46 8.13
CA ALA A 25 -6.52 2.04 9.34
C ALA A 25 -5.73 0.98 10.12
N ALA A 26 -5.03 0.07 9.45
CA ALA A 26 -4.19 -0.95 10.07
C ALA A 26 -3.01 -0.33 10.83
N HIS A 27 -2.34 0.67 10.26
CA HIS A 27 -1.32 1.45 10.97
C HIS A 27 -1.86 2.04 12.27
N GLY A 28 -3.01 2.72 12.20
CA GLY A 28 -3.64 3.34 13.36
C GLY A 28 -4.09 2.32 14.42
N LEU A 29 -4.62 1.17 13.99
CA LEU A 29 -5.02 0.08 14.88
C LEU A 29 -3.84 -0.51 15.65
N VAL A 30 -2.75 -0.82 14.95
CA VAL A 30 -1.55 -1.35 15.58
C VAL A 30 -0.88 -0.30 16.46
N ALA A 31 -0.86 0.97 16.07
CA ALA A 31 -0.35 2.05 16.91
C ALA A 31 -1.14 2.15 18.24
N LYS A 32 -2.47 2.04 18.17
CA LYS A 32 -3.33 1.98 19.35
C LYS A 32 -3.02 0.79 20.25
N TRP A 33 -2.79 -0.39 19.68
CA TRP A 33 -2.38 -1.57 20.46
C TRP A 33 -1.05 -1.37 21.17
N PHE A 34 -0.12 -0.60 20.57
CA PHE A 34 1.13 -0.20 21.20
C PHE A 34 1.04 1.09 22.02
N ASN A 35 -0.15 1.45 22.51
CA ASN A 35 -0.41 2.55 23.44
C ASN A 35 -0.37 3.96 22.83
N ASP A 36 -0.54 4.09 21.51
CA ASP A 36 -0.76 5.38 20.83
C ASP A 36 -2.21 5.52 20.33
N PRO A 37 -3.12 6.14 21.10
CA PRO A 37 -4.52 6.29 20.71
C PRO A 37 -4.76 7.42 19.69
N THR A 38 -3.71 8.11 19.21
CA THR A 38 -3.84 9.34 18.41
C THR A 38 -4.73 9.17 17.19
N ALA A 39 -4.45 8.21 16.30
CA ALA A 39 -5.27 7.95 15.13
C ALA A 39 -6.74 7.63 15.48
N TRP A 40 -6.97 6.91 16.59
CA TRP A 40 -8.32 6.60 17.07
C TRP A 40 -9.07 7.86 17.53
N GLN A 41 -8.41 8.73 18.30
CA GLN A 41 -8.99 10.00 18.79
C GLN A 41 -9.35 10.95 17.64
N TYR A 42 -8.58 10.94 16.56
CA TYR A 42 -8.89 11.71 15.34
C TYR A 42 -9.92 11.02 14.42
N GLY A 43 -10.49 9.88 14.80
CA GLY A 43 -11.44 9.13 13.96
C GLY A 43 -10.83 8.58 12.68
N ARG A 44 -9.51 8.37 12.65
CA ARG A 44 -8.73 7.92 11.47
C ARG A 44 -8.62 6.41 11.35
N ILE A 45 -9.08 5.64 12.34
CA ILE A 45 -9.19 4.18 12.25
C ILE A 45 -10.59 3.87 11.71
N THR A 46 -10.75 3.89 10.39
CA THR A 46 -12.06 3.75 9.74
C THR A 46 -11.92 3.07 8.37
N LEU A 47 -12.99 2.42 7.92
CA LEU A 47 -13.11 1.89 6.55
C LEU A 47 -13.72 2.92 5.58
N ASN A 48 -14.05 4.11 6.06
CA ASN A 48 -14.45 5.22 5.20
C ASN A 48 -13.20 5.77 4.48
N PRO A 49 -13.14 5.81 3.15
CA PRO A 49 -11.97 6.31 2.42
C PRO A 49 -11.80 7.83 2.53
N VAL A 50 -12.87 8.59 2.79
CA VAL A 50 -12.87 10.05 2.73
C VAL A 50 -11.76 10.69 3.59
N PRO A 51 -11.51 10.28 4.85
CA PRO A 51 -10.45 10.86 5.67
C PRO A 51 -9.03 10.58 5.15
N HIS A 52 -8.84 9.55 4.31
CA HIS A 52 -7.54 9.10 3.81
C HIS A 52 -7.20 9.66 2.42
N ILE A 53 -8.14 10.33 1.76
CA ILE A 53 -7.90 10.95 0.45
C ILE A 53 -7.00 12.17 0.61
N ASP A 54 -5.92 12.18 -0.18
CA ASP A 54 -5.14 13.38 -0.48
C ASP A 54 -5.47 13.82 -1.92
N ILE A 55 -5.96 15.05 -2.12
CA ILE A 55 -6.39 15.51 -3.44
C ILE A 55 -5.22 15.50 -4.44
N ILE A 56 -4.01 15.81 -3.98
CA ILE A 56 -2.83 15.82 -4.84
C ILE A 56 -2.38 14.38 -5.07
N GLY A 57 -2.15 13.63 -3.99
CA GLY A 57 -1.56 12.30 -4.04
C GLY A 57 -2.49 11.20 -4.56
N THR A 58 -3.77 11.24 -4.21
CA THR A 58 -4.75 10.18 -4.53
C THR A 58 -5.53 10.47 -5.82
N ILE A 59 -5.65 11.74 -6.25
CA ILE A 59 -6.44 12.11 -7.43
C ILE A 59 -5.55 12.72 -8.53
N LEU A 60 -4.86 13.83 -8.24
CA LEU A 60 -4.16 14.59 -9.27
C LEU A 60 -2.94 13.84 -9.83
N PHE A 61 -2.13 13.25 -8.96
CA PHE A 61 -0.90 12.59 -9.37
C PHE A 61 -1.14 11.32 -10.20
N PRO A 62 -2.09 10.42 -9.86
CA PRO A 62 -2.44 9.29 -10.72
C PRO A 62 -2.98 9.73 -12.10
N LEU A 63 -3.77 10.81 -12.17
CA LEU A 63 -4.28 11.35 -13.44
C LEU A 63 -3.15 11.87 -14.34
N LEU A 64 -2.18 12.59 -13.77
CA LEU A 64 -1.00 13.06 -14.51
C LEU A 64 -0.09 11.89 -14.95
N SER A 65 0.03 10.87 -14.11
CA SER A 65 0.78 9.66 -14.42
C SER A 65 0.17 8.88 -15.59
N LEU A 66 -1.17 8.83 -15.69
CA LEU A 66 -1.88 8.26 -16.83
C LEU A 66 -1.58 8.99 -18.14
N MET A 67 -1.47 10.32 -18.10
CA MET A 67 -1.18 11.13 -19.30
C MET A 67 0.27 10.96 -19.79
N THR A 68 1.18 10.57 -18.89
CA THR A 68 2.61 10.37 -19.20
C THR A 68 2.96 8.91 -19.47
N GLY A 69 1.99 7.98 -19.40
CA GLY A 69 2.20 6.55 -19.62
C GLY A 69 3.02 5.84 -18.53
N GLY A 70 3.18 6.49 -17.37
CA GLY A 70 3.93 5.95 -16.24
C GLY A 70 3.13 4.96 -15.38
N LEU A 71 3.82 4.23 -14.51
CA LEU A 71 3.20 3.48 -13.41
C LEU A 71 2.31 4.41 -12.58
N MET A 72 1.03 4.04 -12.40
CA MET A 72 0.12 4.76 -11.51
C MET A 72 0.70 4.80 -10.09
N PHE A 73 1.27 5.93 -9.75
CA PHE A 73 1.79 6.22 -8.42
C PHE A 73 0.91 7.28 -7.76
N GLY A 74 0.79 7.24 -6.45
CA GLY A 74 -0.03 8.14 -5.67
C GLY A 74 0.14 7.85 -4.20
N TRP A 75 -0.13 8.84 -3.35
CA TRP A 75 -0.08 8.68 -1.91
C TRP A 75 -1.41 9.07 -1.27
N ALA A 76 -1.66 8.46 -0.12
CA ALA A 76 -2.78 8.77 0.75
C ALA A 76 -2.39 9.82 1.78
N LYS A 77 -3.38 10.40 2.45
CA LYS A 77 -3.16 11.18 3.66
C LYS A 77 -2.89 10.21 4.82
N PRO A 78 -1.65 10.17 5.37
CA PRO A 78 -1.29 9.16 6.36
C PRO A 78 -2.01 9.39 7.69
N VAL A 79 -2.22 8.30 8.44
CA VAL A 79 -2.74 8.41 9.81
C VAL A 79 -1.71 9.00 10.77
N PRO A 80 -2.14 9.84 11.73
CA PRO A 80 -1.21 10.42 12.69
C PRO A 80 -0.75 9.36 13.69
N ILE A 81 0.57 9.21 13.79
CA ILE A 81 1.24 8.34 14.76
C ILE A 81 2.20 9.20 15.57
N ILE A 82 2.18 9.06 16.90
CA ILE A 82 3.08 9.74 17.83
C ILE A 82 4.07 8.72 18.40
N PRO A 83 5.31 8.64 17.89
CA PRO A 83 6.30 7.65 18.32
C PRO A 83 6.66 7.70 19.80
N ARG A 84 6.43 8.85 20.48
CA ARG A 84 6.66 8.99 21.92
C ARG A 84 5.65 8.23 22.78
N ASN A 85 4.44 7.96 22.26
CA ASN A 85 3.40 7.22 22.98
C ASN A 85 3.61 5.70 22.92
N LEU A 86 4.31 5.23 21.89
CA LEU A 86 4.50 3.83 21.59
C LEU A 86 5.40 3.09 22.60
N LYS A 87 4.95 1.92 23.07
CA LYS A 87 5.68 1.12 24.07
C LYS A 87 5.66 -0.38 23.75
N PRO A 88 6.82 -1.06 23.65
CA PRO A 88 8.19 -0.51 23.55
C PRO A 88 8.44 0.14 22.17
N ARG A 89 8.94 1.39 22.15
CA ARG A 89 8.99 2.25 20.96
C ARG A 89 9.56 1.59 19.70
N LYS A 90 10.76 1.00 19.79
CA LYS A 90 11.48 0.43 18.63
C LYS A 90 10.66 -0.66 17.95
N TYR A 91 10.20 -1.65 18.71
CA TYR A 91 9.41 -2.75 18.18
C TYR A 91 8.04 -2.28 17.71
N ALA A 92 7.39 -1.40 18.47
CA ALA A 92 6.11 -0.82 18.10
C ALA A 92 6.17 -0.10 16.75
N MET A 93 7.21 0.71 16.50
CA MET A 93 7.41 1.37 15.21
C MET A 93 7.52 0.37 14.05
N ILE A 94 8.26 -0.73 14.25
CA ILE A 94 8.39 -1.79 13.24
C ILE A 94 7.04 -2.46 12.97
N PHE A 95 6.31 -2.86 14.00
CA PHE A 95 5.00 -3.49 13.83
C PHE A 95 3.97 -2.56 13.20
N VAL A 96 3.97 -1.28 13.61
CA VAL A 96 3.12 -0.26 13.00
C VAL A 96 3.46 -0.13 11.52
N ALA A 97 4.73 0.02 11.14
CA ALA A 97 5.13 0.12 9.74
C ALA A 97 4.73 -1.12 8.92
N LEU A 98 4.87 -2.33 9.48
CA LEU A 98 4.48 -3.56 8.78
C LEU A 98 2.96 -3.79 8.71
N ALA A 99 2.16 -3.10 9.55
CA ALA A 99 0.72 -3.29 9.63
C ALA A 99 0.02 -3.00 8.29
N GLY A 100 0.40 -1.91 7.63
CA GLY A 100 -0.13 -1.51 6.33
C GLY A 100 0.12 -2.59 5.26
N PRO A 101 1.38 -2.91 4.92
CA PRO A 101 1.70 -3.96 3.95
C PRO A 101 1.06 -5.31 4.27
N PHE A 102 1.05 -5.71 5.55
CA PHE A 102 0.45 -6.96 5.97
C PHE A 102 -1.06 -6.98 5.74
N SER A 103 -1.76 -5.88 6.03
CA SER A 103 -3.18 -5.75 5.75
C SER A 103 -3.48 -5.83 4.24
N ASN A 104 -2.61 -5.28 3.38
CA ASN A 104 -2.77 -5.43 1.94
C ASN A 104 -2.54 -6.88 1.50
N ILE A 105 -1.58 -7.61 2.05
CA ILE A 105 -1.40 -9.04 1.73
C ILE A 105 -2.67 -9.83 2.10
N ILE A 106 -3.25 -9.59 3.29
CA ILE A 106 -4.52 -10.20 3.69
C ILE A 106 -5.63 -9.86 2.69
N MET A 107 -5.76 -8.58 2.35
CA MET A 107 -6.73 -8.12 1.36
C MET A 107 -6.55 -8.76 -0.01
N ALA A 108 -5.31 -8.95 -0.47
CA ALA A 108 -5.02 -9.65 -1.72
C ALA A 108 -5.47 -11.11 -1.68
N ILE A 109 -5.28 -11.81 -0.55
CA ILE A 109 -5.78 -13.18 -0.35
C ILE A 109 -7.31 -13.21 -0.41
N LEU A 110 -7.98 -12.25 0.25
CA LEU A 110 -9.44 -12.15 0.23
C LEU A 110 -9.98 -11.91 -1.20
N TRP A 111 -9.38 -10.97 -1.93
CA TRP A 111 -9.73 -10.71 -3.33
C TRP A 111 -9.47 -11.93 -4.23
N ALA A 112 -8.36 -12.63 -4.05
CA ALA A 112 -8.04 -13.83 -4.80
C ALA A 112 -9.04 -14.96 -4.51
N PHE A 113 -9.50 -15.10 -3.26
CA PHE A 113 -10.57 -16.05 -2.93
C PHE A 113 -11.88 -15.68 -3.63
N LEU A 114 -12.28 -14.41 -3.61
CA LEU A 114 -13.46 -13.90 -4.32
C LEU A 114 -13.38 -14.11 -5.84
N MET A 115 -12.16 -14.05 -6.40
CA MET A 115 -11.90 -14.29 -7.83
C MET A 115 -12.21 -15.74 -8.24
N ILE A 116 -11.90 -16.74 -7.41
CA ILE A 116 -12.20 -18.15 -7.72
C ILE A 116 -13.69 -18.47 -7.58
N GLN A 117 -14.41 -17.75 -6.71
CA GLN A 117 -15.86 -17.92 -6.53
C GLN A 117 -16.68 -17.34 -7.70
N HIS A 118 -16.04 -16.85 -8.77
CA HIS A 118 -16.69 -16.35 -9.99
C HIS A 118 -17.82 -17.25 -10.55
N PRO A 119 -17.73 -18.60 -10.55
CA PRO A 119 -18.84 -19.44 -10.99
C PRO A 119 -20.11 -19.31 -10.14
N VAL A 120 -19.96 -18.94 -8.86
CA VAL A 120 -21.07 -18.82 -7.88
C VAL A 120 -21.80 -17.48 -8.02
N PHE A 121 -21.09 -16.42 -8.40
CA PHE A 121 -21.65 -15.07 -8.57
C PHE A 121 -22.19 -14.78 -9.98
N GLY A 122 -22.27 -15.83 -10.81
CA GLY A 122 -22.56 -15.72 -12.24
C GLY A 122 -21.30 -15.38 -13.04
N SER A 123 -21.25 -15.80 -14.30
CA SER A 123 -20.10 -15.62 -15.19
C SER A 123 -19.90 -14.16 -15.64
N ASN A 124 -19.92 -13.21 -14.70
CA ASN A 124 -19.79 -11.79 -14.92
C ASN A 124 -18.32 -11.42 -15.02
N ILE A 125 -17.86 -11.10 -16.23
CA ILE A 125 -16.48 -10.68 -16.51
C ILE A 125 -16.06 -9.50 -15.62
N ALA A 126 -16.97 -8.56 -15.33
CA ALA A 126 -16.67 -7.41 -14.48
C ALA A 126 -16.36 -7.81 -13.02
N TRP A 127 -16.95 -8.90 -12.50
CA TRP A 127 -16.62 -9.38 -11.15
C TRP A 127 -15.20 -9.94 -11.10
N PHE A 128 -14.82 -10.71 -12.12
CA PHE A 128 -13.46 -11.24 -12.24
C PHE A 128 -12.45 -10.11 -12.36
N GLU A 129 -12.70 -9.11 -13.21
CA GLU A 129 -11.84 -7.94 -13.39
C GLU A 129 -11.70 -7.12 -12.10
N LEU A 130 -12.80 -6.90 -11.36
CA LEU A 130 -12.78 -6.21 -10.07
C LEU A 130 -11.93 -6.97 -9.04
N ALA A 131 -12.12 -8.29 -8.93
CA ALA A 131 -11.37 -9.10 -8.00
C ALA A 131 -9.88 -9.17 -8.37
N GLN A 132 -9.58 -9.32 -9.67
CA GLN A 132 -8.22 -9.29 -10.18
C GLN A 132 -7.54 -7.94 -9.91
N ALA A 133 -8.22 -6.82 -10.16
CA ALA A 133 -7.73 -5.49 -9.82
C ALA A 133 -7.46 -5.37 -8.30
N GLY A 134 -8.35 -5.92 -7.47
CA GLY A 134 -8.16 -5.97 -6.02
C GLY A 134 -6.92 -6.74 -5.58
N VAL A 135 -6.63 -7.89 -6.20
CA VAL A 135 -5.38 -8.63 -5.95
C VAL A 135 -4.17 -7.79 -6.36
N ILE A 136 -4.16 -7.27 -7.59
CA ILE A 136 -3.02 -6.53 -8.15
C ILE A 136 -2.72 -5.29 -7.31
N VAL A 137 -3.72 -4.47 -6.99
CA VAL A 137 -3.51 -3.22 -6.26
C VAL A 137 -2.97 -3.49 -4.86
N ASN A 138 -3.55 -4.46 -4.14
CA ASN A 138 -3.08 -4.79 -2.79
C ASN A 138 -1.67 -5.38 -2.81
N LEU A 139 -1.35 -6.26 -3.76
CA LEU A 139 0.01 -6.77 -3.91
C LEU A 139 1.00 -5.67 -4.27
N SER A 140 0.63 -4.73 -5.16
CA SER A 140 1.48 -3.59 -5.51
C SER A 140 1.75 -2.70 -4.30
N LEU A 141 0.72 -2.34 -3.53
CA LEU A 141 0.85 -1.53 -2.31
C LEU A 141 1.69 -2.24 -1.23
N ALA A 142 1.50 -3.55 -1.05
CA ALA A 142 2.35 -4.33 -0.13
C ALA A 142 3.80 -4.35 -0.61
N THR A 143 4.02 -4.62 -1.90
CA THR A 143 5.36 -4.74 -2.50
C THR A 143 6.15 -3.45 -2.36
N ILE A 144 5.54 -2.31 -2.73
CA ILE A 144 6.23 -1.03 -2.63
C ILE A 144 6.49 -0.65 -1.17
N ASN A 145 5.53 -0.84 -0.27
CA ASN A 145 5.72 -0.50 1.15
C ASN A 145 6.58 -1.51 1.92
N LEU A 146 6.94 -2.66 1.35
CA LEU A 146 7.97 -3.55 1.91
C LEU A 146 9.39 -3.17 1.46
N LEU A 147 9.55 -2.30 0.47
CA LEU A 147 10.86 -1.82 0.04
C LEU A 147 11.54 -1.09 1.21
N PRO A 148 12.78 -1.45 1.61
CA PRO A 148 13.49 -0.83 2.72
C PRO A 148 14.06 0.54 2.31
N PHE A 149 13.18 1.47 1.96
CA PHE A 149 13.55 2.75 1.36
C PHE A 149 12.60 3.87 1.82
N PRO A 150 13.05 4.87 2.59
CA PRO A 150 12.23 6.01 2.99
C PRO A 150 11.70 6.81 1.78
N PRO A 151 10.47 7.36 1.84
CA PRO A 151 9.56 7.43 2.98
C PRO A 151 8.63 6.21 3.17
N LEU A 152 8.83 5.12 2.43
CA LEU A 152 7.97 3.94 2.46
C LEU A 152 8.06 3.22 3.81
N ASP A 153 7.07 2.37 4.13
CA ASP A 153 7.01 1.73 5.44
C ASP A 153 8.20 0.81 5.74
N GLY A 154 8.68 0.07 4.75
CA GLY A 154 9.89 -0.74 4.86
C GLY A 154 11.11 0.12 5.20
N GLY A 155 11.13 1.38 4.75
CA GLY A 155 12.11 2.38 5.17
C GLY A 155 12.06 2.69 6.66
N LYS A 156 10.85 2.81 7.24
CA LYS A 156 10.66 2.99 8.69
C LYS A 156 11.16 1.77 9.48
N VAL A 157 10.94 0.57 8.95
CA VAL A 157 11.50 -0.67 9.54
C VAL A 157 13.03 -0.63 9.48
N LEU A 158 13.61 -0.27 8.33
CA LEU A 158 15.05 -0.14 8.15
C LEU A 158 15.65 0.86 9.15
N ILE A 159 15.01 2.03 9.33
CA ILE A 159 15.43 3.08 10.29
C ILE A 159 15.56 2.51 11.71
N GLU A 160 14.56 1.76 12.17
CA GLU A 160 14.55 1.21 13.53
C GLU A 160 15.55 0.07 13.72
N LEU A 161 15.89 -0.66 12.65
CA LEU A 161 16.87 -1.74 12.67
C LEU A 161 18.32 -1.26 12.54
N LEU A 162 18.56 -0.12 11.88
CA LEU A 162 19.91 0.40 11.64
C LEU A 162 20.63 0.82 12.93
N PRO A 163 21.94 0.54 13.04
CA PRO A 163 22.74 1.01 14.16
C PRO A 163 22.94 2.52 14.08
N TYR A 164 23.17 3.15 15.24
CA TYR A 164 23.36 4.61 15.37
C TYR A 164 24.44 5.17 14.43
N SER A 165 25.49 4.39 14.16
CA SER A 165 26.60 4.79 13.27
C SER A 165 26.19 5.03 11.82
N LYS A 166 25.04 4.51 11.38
CA LYS A 166 24.54 4.66 10.00
C LYS A 166 23.45 5.72 9.86
N ARG A 167 23.24 6.57 10.87
CA ARG A 167 22.21 7.62 10.84
C ARG A 167 22.39 8.65 9.73
N TRP A 168 23.62 8.93 9.30
CA TRP A 168 23.88 9.82 8.17
C TRP A 168 23.19 9.34 6.87
N LEU A 169 23.03 8.02 6.70
CA LEU A 169 22.32 7.45 5.56
C LEU A 169 20.82 7.72 5.65
N LEU A 170 20.28 7.78 6.88
CA LEU A 170 18.88 8.13 7.11
C LEU A 170 18.62 9.59 6.77
N ASP A 171 19.51 10.50 7.19
CA ASP A 171 19.37 11.93 6.88
C ASP A 171 19.35 12.18 5.36
N LEU A 172 20.21 11.45 4.60
CA LEU A 172 20.24 11.52 3.15
C LEU A 172 18.95 10.96 2.51
N LEU A 173 18.47 9.81 3.01
CA LEU A 173 17.26 9.17 2.49
C LEU A 173 15.98 9.95 2.84
N ASP A 174 15.93 10.60 4.00
CA ASP A 174 14.79 11.46 4.36
C ASP A 174 14.75 12.71 3.48
N GLN A 175 15.91 13.28 3.12
CA GLN A 175 15.97 14.47 2.27
C GLN A 175 15.66 14.17 0.79
N TYR A 176 16.21 13.09 0.25
CA TYR A 176 16.17 12.80 -1.19
C TYR A 176 15.31 11.59 -1.56
N GLY A 177 14.75 10.86 -0.59
CA GLY A 177 14.07 9.58 -0.82
C GLY A 177 12.94 9.67 -1.84
N LEU A 178 12.05 10.66 -1.70
CA LEU A 178 10.96 10.86 -2.67
C LEU A 178 11.50 11.14 -4.08
N MET A 179 12.53 11.97 -4.21
CA MET A 179 13.14 12.29 -5.51
C MET A 179 13.77 11.05 -6.14
N ILE A 180 14.49 10.25 -5.35
CA ILE A 180 15.11 9.00 -5.81
C ILE A 180 14.03 8.00 -6.25
N LEU A 181 12.92 7.86 -5.51
CA LEU A 181 11.80 7.00 -5.92
C LEU A 181 11.20 7.44 -7.25
N ILE A 182 10.99 8.74 -7.44
CA ILE A 182 10.47 9.30 -8.70
C ILE A 182 11.43 8.99 -9.86
N VAL A 183 12.74 9.21 -9.68
CA VAL A 183 13.75 8.91 -10.72
C VAL A 183 13.79 7.40 -11.03
N MET A 184 13.75 6.55 -10.01
CA MET A 184 13.70 5.09 -10.20
C MET A 184 12.43 4.65 -10.93
N MET A 185 11.31 5.34 -10.72
CA MET A 185 10.05 5.08 -11.42
C MET A 185 10.18 5.42 -12.92
N PHE A 186 10.69 6.61 -13.25
CA PHE A 186 10.84 7.05 -14.65
C PHE A 186 11.90 6.28 -15.43
N THR A 187 12.94 5.78 -14.75
CA THR A 187 14.00 4.95 -15.37
C THR A 187 13.60 3.48 -15.50
N GLY A 188 12.49 3.05 -14.90
CA GLY A 188 12.05 1.65 -14.88
C GLY A 188 12.80 0.76 -13.87
N ILE A 189 13.84 1.27 -13.21
CA ILE A 189 14.63 0.56 -12.20
C ILE A 189 13.74 0.07 -11.06
N LEU A 190 12.77 0.90 -10.65
CA LEU A 190 11.84 0.56 -9.57
C LEU A 190 11.07 -0.72 -9.90
N GLY A 191 10.59 -0.89 -11.15
CA GLY A 191 9.88 -2.09 -11.58
C GLY A 191 10.75 -3.34 -11.51
N VAL A 192 12.02 -3.25 -11.90
CA VAL A 192 12.98 -4.36 -11.79
C VAL A 192 13.16 -4.79 -10.34
N ILE A 193 13.31 -3.84 -9.42
CA ILE A 193 13.49 -4.10 -7.98
C ILE A 193 12.21 -4.68 -7.34
N LEU A 194 11.04 -4.15 -7.70
CA LEU A 194 9.76 -4.58 -7.11
C LEU A 194 9.26 -5.91 -7.68
N SER A 195 9.58 -6.25 -8.93
CA SER A 195 9.10 -7.46 -9.60
C SER A 195 9.36 -8.78 -8.85
N PRO A 196 10.55 -9.08 -8.29
CA PRO A 196 10.75 -10.31 -7.54
C PRO A 196 9.87 -10.37 -6.29
N ILE A 197 9.76 -9.26 -5.54
CA ILE A 197 8.94 -9.18 -4.32
C ILE A 197 7.47 -9.41 -4.69
N PHE A 198 6.97 -8.74 -5.73
CA PHE A 198 5.60 -8.89 -6.20
C PHE A 198 5.32 -10.34 -6.61
N ASN A 199 6.20 -10.95 -7.40
CA ASN A 199 6.03 -12.32 -7.89
C ASN A 199 6.05 -13.34 -6.74
N THR A 200 6.92 -13.15 -5.74
CA THR A 200 6.93 -13.99 -4.54
C THR A 200 5.63 -13.86 -3.75
N LEU A 201 5.14 -12.64 -3.50
CA LEU A 201 3.87 -12.45 -2.82
C LEU A 201 2.69 -13.02 -3.61
N ALA A 202 2.66 -12.82 -4.93
CA ALA A 202 1.66 -13.37 -5.82
C ALA A 202 1.67 -14.91 -5.79
N LEU A 203 2.85 -15.53 -5.76
CA LEU A 203 2.99 -16.98 -5.61
C LEU A 203 2.42 -17.46 -4.27
N ILE A 204 2.76 -16.77 -3.16
CA ILE A 204 2.21 -17.09 -1.84
C ILE A 204 0.68 -17.02 -1.85
N VAL A 205 0.10 -15.95 -2.42
CA VAL A 205 -1.36 -15.83 -2.55
C VAL A 205 -1.93 -16.98 -3.37
N LYS A 206 -1.36 -17.30 -4.54
CA LYS A 206 -1.81 -18.43 -5.38
C LYS A 206 -1.79 -19.75 -4.62
N LEU A 207 -0.73 -20.02 -3.89
CA LEU A 207 -0.59 -21.24 -3.07
C LEU A 207 -1.63 -21.31 -1.94
N ILE A 208 -1.89 -20.19 -1.26
CA ILE A 208 -2.88 -20.11 -0.17
C ILE A 208 -4.29 -20.36 -0.71
N VAL A 209 -4.66 -19.75 -1.83
CA VAL A 209 -6.01 -19.87 -2.39
C VAL A 209 -6.17 -21.14 -3.23
N GLY A 210 -5.08 -21.85 -3.54
CA GLY A 210 -5.11 -23.11 -4.29
C GLY A 210 -5.28 -22.95 -5.79
N ILE A 211 -4.92 -21.78 -6.33
CA ILE A 211 -4.88 -21.53 -7.78
C ILE A 211 -3.61 -22.18 -8.33
N ARG A 212 -3.77 -23.18 -9.20
CA ARG A 212 -2.67 -23.83 -9.92
C ARG A 212 -2.41 -23.16 -11.25
#